data_AF-A0A8H3B4C9-F1
#
_entry.id   AF-A0A8H3B4C9-F1
#
_cell.length_a   1.000
_cell.length_b   1.000
_cell.length_c   1.000
_cell.angle_alpha   90.00
_cell.angle_beta   90.00
_cell.angle_gamma   90.00
#
_symmetry.space_group_name_H-M   'P 1'
#
loop_
_entity.id
_entity.type
_entity.pdbx_description
1 polymer ?
#
loop_
_entity_poly.entity_id
_entity_poly.type
_entity_poly.pdbx_seq_one_letter_code
_entity_poly.pdbx_strand_id
1 'polypeptide(L)'
;VGPERCALNTNETSTAPAIRKAVEKFLNDLYERPLPVPHGEQPYILTSGMVRNIMFTNMYRPRGWPTLAEQIAAGIRGDGAPIMNAMLNTIELNTTKKAQTAMAIEAVTCVDGPELYGVEPHKVVEAIIEENVLTYEQVSTHFAGVEVSPVHLNWLAVQYLRRGFQGFHVPPLEVAGG
;
A
#
# COMPACT_ATOMS: atom_id res chain seq x y z
N VAL A 1 -25.85 -3.73 4.75
CA VAL A 1 -24.77 -4.64 5.25
C VAL A 1 -24.85 -4.62 6.77
N GLY A 2 -24.79 -5.77 7.43
CA GLY A 2 -24.95 -5.89 8.89
C GLY A 2 -23.92 -6.87 9.49
N PRO A 3 -23.74 -6.90 10.82
CA PRO A 3 -22.69 -7.67 11.50
C PRO A 3 -22.76 -9.17 11.21
N GLU A 4 -23.95 -9.72 10.97
CA GLU A 4 -24.17 -11.15 10.65
C GLU A 4 -23.59 -11.58 9.29
N ARG A 5 -23.30 -10.63 8.39
CA ARG A 5 -22.75 -10.90 7.06
C ARG A 5 -21.27 -10.55 6.93
N CYS A 6 -20.64 -10.14 8.02
CA CYS A 6 -19.20 -9.85 8.01
C CYS A 6 -18.42 -11.15 8.13
N ALA A 7 -17.58 -11.47 7.14
CA ALA A 7 -16.76 -12.69 7.18
C ALA A 7 -15.76 -12.74 8.35
N LEU A 8 -15.45 -11.59 8.95
CA LEU A 8 -14.63 -11.48 10.16
C LEU A 8 -15.43 -11.71 11.45
N ASN A 9 -16.76 -11.78 11.37
CA ASN A 9 -17.63 -12.14 12.49
C ASN A 9 -17.71 -13.67 12.62
N THR A 10 -16.60 -14.30 13.04
CA THR A 10 -16.49 -15.77 13.08
C THR A 10 -17.38 -16.44 14.12
N ASN A 11 -17.86 -15.71 15.14
CA ASN A 11 -18.64 -16.27 16.26
C ASN A 11 -20.04 -15.65 16.38
N GLU A 12 -20.56 -15.06 15.30
CA GLU A 12 -21.87 -14.36 15.20
C GLU A 12 -22.06 -13.15 16.17
N THR A 13 -21.16 -12.99 17.14
CA THR A 13 -21.17 -12.00 18.24
C THR A 13 -19.84 -11.27 18.39
N SER A 14 -18.93 -11.41 17.42
CA SER A 14 -17.62 -10.78 17.49
C SER A 14 -17.77 -9.25 17.56
N THR A 15 -17.28 -8.66 18.64
CA THR A 15 -17.27 -7.20 18.81
C THR A 15 -16.18 -6.58 17.92
N ALA A 16 -16.32 -5.30 17.57
CA ALA A 16 -15.30 -4.60 16.79
C ALA A 16 -13.88 -4.70 17.41
N PRO A 17 -13.70 -4.58 18.75
CA PRO A 17 -12.40 -4.83 19.38
C PRO A 17 -11.87 -6.25 19.18
N ALA A 18 -12.73 -7.27 19.19
CA ALA A 18 -12.33 -8.66 18.96
C ALA A 18 -11.87 -8.87 17.51
N ILE A 19 -12.59 -8.31 16.54
CA ILE A 19 -12.21 -8.33 15.12
C ILE A 19 -10.86 -7.65 14.93
N ARG A 20 -10.70 -6.43 15.48
CA ARG A 20 -9.42 -5.70 15.44
C ARG A 20 -8.27 -6.55 15.97
N LYS A 21 -8.43 -7.15 17.15
CA LYS A 21 -7.41 -8.00 17.76
C LYS A 21 -7.06 -9.21 16.90
N ALA A 22 -8.04 -9.82 16.23
CA ALA A 22 -7.80 -10.95 15.33
C ALA A 22 -7.00 -10.53 14.09
N VAL A 23 -7.33 -9.38 13.49
CA VAL A 23 -6.59 -8.84 12.34
C VAL A 23 -5.16 -8.42 12.74
N GLU A 24 -4.99 -7.74 13.87
CA GLU A 24 -3.67 -7.37 14.40
C GLU A 24 -2.81 -8.59 14.69
N LYS A 25 -3.39 -9.64 15.29
CA LYS A 25 -2.68 -10.89 15.52
C LYS A 25 -2.22 -11.51 14.20
N PHE A 26 -3.10 -11.55 13.19
CA PHE A 26 -2.75 -12.08 11.88
C PHE A 26 -1.61 -11.30 11.21
N LEU A 27 -1.65 -9.97 11.27
CA LEU A 27 -0.57 -9.12 10.76
C LEU A 27 0.76 -9.38 11.49
N ASN A 28 0.73 -9.53 12.82
CA ASN A 28 1.93 -9.81 13.61
C ASN A 28 2.47 -11.23 13.33
N ASP A 29 1.60 -12.23 13.24
CA ASP A 29 1.98 -13.60 12.89
C ASP A 29 2.67 -13.61 11.50
N LEU A 30 2.16 -12.87 10.53
CA LEU A 30 2.76 -12.75 9.19
C LEU A 30 4.08 -11.97 9.16
N TYR A 31 4.34 -11.12 10.15
CA TYR A 31 5.61 -10.41 10.26
C TYR A 31 6.71 -11.37 10.70
N GLU A 32 6.43 -12.19 11.72
CA GLU A 32 7.35 -13.20 12.25
C GLU A 32 7.47 -14.44 11.34
N ARG A 33 6.35 -14.86 10.75
CA ARG A 33 6.24 -16.07 9.93
C ARG A 33 5.36 -15.81 8.72
N PRO A 34 5.95 -15.38 7.60
CA PRO A 34 5.24 -15.24 6.34
C PRO A 34 4.53 -16.54 5.93
N LEU A 35 3.36 -16.42 5.30
CA LEU A 35 2.50 -17.55 4.95
C LEU A 35 2.80 -18.01 3.51
N PRO A 36 3.28 -19.25 3.29
CA PRO A 36 3.43 -19.78 1.94
C PRO A 36 2.08 -19.98 1.25
N VAL A 37 1.96 -19.57 0.00
CA VAL A 37 0.75 -19.70 -0.82
C VAL A 37 1.11 -20.49 -2.09
N PRO A 38 1.28 -21.83 -2.00
CA PRO A 38 1.70 -22.66 -3.12
C PRO A 38 0.59 -22.90 -4.16
N HIS A 39 -0.67 -22.69 -3.78
CA HIS A 39 -1.85 -23.01 -4.60
C HIS A 39 -2.62 -21.75 -5.06
N GLY A 40 -2.01 -20.57 -4.99
CA GLY A 40 -2.57 -19.36 -5.61
C GLY A 40 -2.48 -19.44 -7.13
N GLU A 41 -3.08 -18.46 -7.84
CA GLU A 41 -2.91 -18.32 -9.30
C GLU A 41 -1.44 -18.25 -9.71
N GLN A 42 -0.63 -17.69 -8.81
CA GLN A 42 0.82 -17.63 -8.88
C GLN A 42 1.38 -17.98 -7.49
N PRO A 43 2.23 -19.02 -7.37
CA PRO A 43 2.84 -19.39 -6.10
C PRO A 43 3.66 -18.22 -5.52
N TYR A 44 3.42 -17.89 -4.26
CA TYR A 44 4.09 -16.78 -3.59
C TYR A 44 4.17 -16.96 -2.06
N ILE A 45 4.71 -15.95 -1.37
CA ILE A 45 4.75 -15.85 0.08
C ILE A 45 3.99 -14.61 0.52
N LEU A 46 2.87 -14.79 1.21
CA LEU A 46 2.10 -13.69 1.75
C LEU A 46 2.81 -13.11 2.98
N THR A 47 3.03 -11.80 2.99
CA THR A 47 3.71 -11.09 4.08
C THR A 47 2.78 -10.08 4.77
N SER A 48 3.18 -9.63 5.95
CA SER A 48 2.46 -8.61 6.71
C SER A 48 2.30 -7.28 5.94
N GLY A 49 3.33 -6.87 5.19
CA GLY A 49 3.29 -5.65 4.37
C GLY A 49 2.28 -5.75 3.22
N MET A 50 2.14 -6.94 2.61
CA MET A 50 1.17 -7.17 1.54
C MET A 50 -0.27 -7.03 2.03
N VAL A 51 -0.59 -7.62 3.19
CA VAL A 51 -1.92 -7.49 3.80
C VAL A 51 -2.23 -6.03 4.15
N ARG A 52 -1.25 -5.28 4.69
CA ARG A 52 -1.42 -3.84 4.93
C ARG A 52 -1.68 -3.07 3.64
N ASN A 53 -0.97 -3.39 2.56
CA ASN A 53 -1.15 -2.73 1.27
C ASN A 53 -2.56 -2.94 0.68
N ILE A 54 -3.08 -4.17 0.69
CA ILE A 54 -4.45 -4.43 0.20
C ILE A 54 -5.50 -3.75 1.10
N MET A 55 -5.29 -3.72 2.42
CA MET A 55 -6.16 -2.97 3.35
C MET A 55 -6.16 -1.47 3.00
N PHE A 56 -4.99 -0.87 2.82
CA PHE A 56 -4.82 0.53 2.48
C PHE A 56 -5.50 0.87 1.14
N THR A 57 -5.25 0.07 0.10
CA THR A 57 -5.86 0.24 -1.22
C THR A 57 -7.40 0.20 -1.16
N ASN A 58 -7.97 -0.62 -0.28
CA ASN A 58 -9.41 -0.71 -0.10
C ASN A 58 -10.01 0.43 0.73
N MET A 59 -9.23 1.24 1.45
CA MET A 59 -9.74 2.44 2.14
C MET A 59 -10.28 3.47 1.16
N TYR A 60 -9.74 3.53 -0.06
CA TYR A 60 -10.26 4.35 -1.14
C TYR A 60 -11.54 3.81 -1.78
N ARG A 61 -11.92 2.56 -1.52
CA ARG A 61 -13.02 1.86 -2.20
C ARG A 61 -13.92 1.09 -1.21
N PRO A 62 -14.81 1.78 -0.47
CA PRO A 62 -15.71 1.16 0.50
C PRO A 62 -16.57 0.01 -0.06
N ARG A 63 -16.89 0.04 -1.36
CA ARG A 63 -17.63 -1.05 -2.03
C ARG A 63 -16.89 -2.40 -2.01
N GLY A 64 -15.56 -2.39 -1.90
CA GLY A 64 -14.74 -3.61 -1.84
C GLY A 64 -14.58 -4.21 -0.44
N TRP A 65 -15.05 -3.52 0.61
CA TRP A 65 -14.82 -3.95 1.99
C TRP A 65 -15.38 -5.33 2.35
N PRO A 66 -16.57 -5.77 1.85
CA PRO A 66 -17.03 -7.12 2.10
C PRO A 66 -16.07 -8.19 1.56
N THR A 67 -15.58 -8.00 0.34
CA THR A 67 -14.60 -8.89 -0.29
C THR A 67 -13.27 -8.87 0.46
N LEU A 68 -12.81 -7.69 0.90
CA LEU A 68 -11.62 -7.59 1.75
C LEU A 68 -11.80 -8.38 3.06
N ALA A 69 -12.95 -8.27 3.70
CA ALA A 69 -13.23 -8.99 4.94
C ALA A 69 -13.18 -10.50 4.73
N GLU A 70 -13.70 -11.02 3.61
CA GLU A 70 -13.61 -12.43 3.23
C GLU A 70 -12.17 -12.89 3.01
N GLN A 71 -11.38 -12.09 2.30
CA GLN A 71 -9.96 -12.34 2.03
C GLN A 71 -9.14 -12.40 3.32
N ILE A 72 -9.33 -11.42 4.23
CA ILE A 72 -8.65 -11.40 5.53
C ILE A 72 -9.11 -12.58 6.39
N ALA A 73 -10.41 -12.92 6.40
CA ALA A 73 -10.91 -14.06 7.14
C ALA A 73 -10.30 -15.39 6.64
N ALA A 74 -10.11 -15.54 5.33
CA ALA A 74 -9.39 -16.69 4.75
C ALA A 74 -7.92 -16.72 5.20
N GLY A 75 -7.23 -15.58 5.15
CA GLY A 75 -5.84 -15.44 5.61
C GLY A 75 -5.67 -15.81 7.09
N ILE A 76 -6.58 -15.38 7.96
CA ILE A 76 -6.61 -15.75 9.39
C ILE A 76 -6.71 -17.28 9.58
N ARG A 77 -7.42 -17.97 8.68
CA ARG A 77 -7.55 -19.44 8.68
C ARG A 77 -6.36 -20.15 8.01
N GLY A 78 -5.35 -19.42 7.55
CA GLY A 78 -4.18 -19.96 6.88
C GLY A 78 -4.30 -20.09 5.37
N ASP A 79 -5.37 -19.57 4.75
CA ASP A 79 -5.53 -19.52 3.29
C ASP A 79 -5.21 -18.12 2.76
N GLY A 80 -3.97 -17.95 2.28
CA GLY A 80 -3.50 -16.69 1.70
C GLY A 80 -3.87 -16.49 0.22
N ALA A 81 -4.40 -17.50 -0.48
CA ALA A 81 -4.64 -17.42 -1.91
C ALA A 81 -5.61 -16.29 -2.32
N PRO A 82 -6.73 -16.04 -1.62
CA PRO A 82 -7.64 -14.95 -1.96
C PRO A 82 -6.99 -13.57 -1.91
N ILE A 83 -6.09 -13.34 -0.95
CA ILE A 83 -5.35 -12.07 -0.83
C ILE A 83 -4.35 -11.95 -1.98
N MET A 84 -3.58 -13.02 -2.23
CA MET A 84 -2.55 -13.04 -3.26
C MET A 84 -3.12 -12.80 -4.66
N ASN A 85 -4.22 -13.47 -5.01
CA ASN A 85 -4.87 -13.33 -6.31
C ASN A 85 -5.45 -11.91 -6.51
N ALA A 86 -5.85 -11.24 -5.43
CA ALA A 86 -6.36 -9.87 -5.50
C ALA A 86 -5.26 -8.80 -5.63
N MET A 87 -4.04 -9.13 -5.19
CA MET A 87 -2.91 -8.20 -5.21
C MET A 87 -2.02 -8.34 -6.45
N LEU A 88 -1.75 -9.57 -6.86
CA LEU A 88 -0.78 -9.81 -7.92
C LEU A 88 -1.44 -9.63 -9.28
N ASN A 89 -0.87 -8.74 -10.09
CA ASN A 89 -1.23 -8.65 -11.49
C ASN A 89 -0.91 -9.96 -12.19
N THR A 90 -1.77 -10.37 -13.13
CA THR A 90 -1.46 -11.47 -14.02
C THR A 90 -0.19 -11.14 -14.81
N ILE A 91 0.77 -12.06 -14.82
CA ILE A 91 2.00 -11.90 -15.60
C ILE A 91 1.65 -12.03 -17.09
N GLU A 92 1.81 -10.95 -17.84
CA GLU A 92 1.64 -10.97 -19.29
C GLU A 92 2.86 -11.61 -19.94
N LEU A 93 2.69 -12.84 -20.46
CA LEU A 93 3.76 -13.59 -21.12
C LEU A 93 3.89 -13.24 -22.61
N ASN A 94 2.92 -12.51 -23.18
CA ASN A 94 2.98 -12.10 -24.56
C ASN A 94 3.94 -10.91 -24.75
N THR A 95 5.11 -11.20 -25.33
CA THR A 95 6.18 -10.23 -25.60
C THR A 95 5.79 -9.12 -26.59
N THR A 96 4.67 -9.26 -27.31
CA THR A 96 4.16 -8.22 -28.21
C THR A 96 3.38 -7.12 -27.48
N LYS A 97 2.89 -7.40 -26.27
CA LYS A 97 2.26 -6.38 -25.43
C LYS A 97 3.33 -5.61 -24.69
N LYS A 98 3.23 -4.28 -24.70
CA LYS A 98 4.16 -3.42 -23.96
C LYS A 98 4.03 -3.72 -22.46
N ALA A 99 5.17 -3.99 -21.83
CA ALA A 99 5.23 -4.12 -20.38
C ALA A 99 4.79 -2.78 -19.74
N GLN A 100 3.83 -2.87 -18.82
CA GLN A 100 3.47 -1.77 -17.94
C GLN A 100 4.13 -2.01 -16.60
N THR A 101 4.80 -1.01 -16.05
CA THR A 101 5.49 -1.13 -14.76
C THR A 101 4.98 -0.04 -13.82
N ALA A 102 4.87 -0.37 -12.53
CA ALA A 102 4.59 0.60 -11.48
C ALA A 102 5.72 1.63 -11.29
N MET A 103 6.92 1.36 -11.84
CA MET A 103 8.10 2.24 -11.73
C MET A 103 7.94 3.59 -12.41
N ALA A 104 6.94 3.74 -13.30
CA ALA A 104 6.65 5.04 -13.92
C ALA A 104 6.24 6.08 -12.87
N ILE A 105 5.53 5.65 -11.81
CA ILE A 105 5.11 6.55 -10.72
C ILE A 105 6.36 7.07 -10.00
N GLU A 106 7.30 6.19 -9.66
CA GLU A 106 8.55 6.59 -9.02
C GLU A 106 9.31 7.62 -9.85
N ALA A 107 9.47 7.39 -11.16
CA ALA A 107 10.18 8.30 -12.04
C ALA A 107 9.54 9.69 -12.11
N VAL A 108 8.20 9.77 -12.17
CA VAL A 108 7.48 11.05 -12.18
C VAL A 108 7.61 11.74 -10.82
N THR A 109 7.38 11.02 -9.72
CA THR A 109 7.52 11.54 -8.36
C THR A 109 8.95 12.05 -8.10
N CYS A 110 9.98 11.39 -8.63
CA CYS A 110 11.37 11.85 -8.53
C CYS A 110 11.58 13.21 -9.20
N VAL A 111 10.96 13.42 -10.36
CA VAL A 111 11.15 14.64 -11.16
C VAL A 111 10.31 15.80 -10.62
N ASP A 112 9.13 15.52 -10.07
CA ASP A 112 8.25 16.53 -9.46
C ASP A 112 8.71 16.92 -8.04
N GLY A 113 9.53 16.07 -7.39
CA GLY A 113 10.08 16.32 -6.07
C GLY A 113 11.09 17.48 -6.01
N PRO A 114 11.34 18.03 -4.81
CA PRO A 114 12.37 19.04 -4.62
C PRO A 114 13.77 18.49 -4.91
N GLU A 115 14.63 19.30 -5.50
CA GLU A 115 16.03 18.91 -5.72
C GLU A 115 16.78 18.86 -4.38
N LEU A 116 17.56 17.80 -4.15
CA LEU A 116 18.31 17.58 -2.90
C LEU A 116 19.82 17.88 -3.05
N TYR A 117 20.21 18.75 -3.99
CA TYR A 117 21.62 19.08 -4.20
C TYR A 117 22.26 19.73 -2.96
N GLY A 118 23.43 19.23 -2.56
CA GLY A 118 24.22 19.79 -1.46
C GLY A 118 23.80 19.32 -0.06
N VAL A 119 22.81 18.44 0.05
CA VAL A 119 22.47 17.75 1.31
C VAL A 119 23.15 16.38 1.30
N GLU A 120 23.83 16.03 2.40
CA GLU A 120 24.39 14.69 2.53
C GLU A 120 23.27 13.64 2.55
N PRO A 121 23.31 12.59 1.70
CA PRO A 121 22.24 11.60 1.59
C PRO A 121 21.85 10.98 2.94
N HIS A 122 22.83 10.75 3.82
CA HIS A 122 22.58 10.22 5.16
C HIS A 122 21.66 11.12 6.00
N LYS A 123 21.88 12.44 5.96
CA LYS A 123 21.06 13.40 6.72
C LYS A 123 19.64 13.50 6.20
N VAL A 124 19.47 13.36 4.88
CA VAL A 124 18.13 13.27 4.27
C VAL A 124 17.41 12.02 4.78
N VAL A 125 18.08 10.87 4.77
CA VAL A 125 17.50 9.61 5.24
C VAL A 125 17.15 9.69 6.73
N GLU A 126 18.02 10.23 7.58
CA GLU A 126 17.74 10.42 9.00
C GLU A 126 16.52 11.31 9.23
N ALA A 127 16.44 12.45 8.55
CA ALA A 127 15.30 13.36 8.66
C ALA A 127 13.98 12.70 8.22
N ILE A 128 14.01 11.95 7.11
CA ILE A 128 12.83 11.21 6.62
C ILE A 128 12.42 10.13 7.62
N ILE A 129 13.37 9.40 8.20
CA ILE A 129 13.08 8.38 9.21
C ILE A 129 12.44 9.03 10.44
N GLU A 130 13.03 10.11 10.95
CA GLU A 130 12.54 10.81 12.14
C GLU A 130 11.12 11.35 11.93
N GLU A 131 10.88 12.04 10.81
CA GLU A 131 9.55 12.54 10.45
C GLU A 131 8.53 11.41 10.29
N ASN A 132 8.89 10.35 9.57
CA ASN A 132 8.00 9.22 9.34
C ASN A 132 7.64 8.51 10.64
N VAL A 133 8.62 8.23 11.51
CA VAL A 133 8.38 7.56 12.80
C VAL A 133 7.46 8.41 13.67
N LEU A 134 7.73 9.71 13.82
CA LEU A 134 6.88 10.62 14.60
C LEU A 134 5.45 10.69 14.05
N THR A 135 5.31 10.77 12.73
CA THR A 135 4.01 10.86 12.07
C THR A 135 3.23 9.56 12.22
N TYR A 136 3.88 8.41 12.07
CA TYR A 136 3.23 7.11 12.13
C TYR A 136 2.72 6.75 13.52
N GLU A 137 3.50 7.05 14.56
CA GLU A 137 3.07 6.81 15.94
C GLU A 137 1.81 7.61 16.31
N GLN A 138 1.67 8.82 15.77
CA GLN A 138 0.58 9.73 16.12
C GLN A 138 -0.65 9.59 15.22
N VAL A 139 -0.45 9.32 13.92
CA VAL A 139 -1.52 9.47 12.90
C VAL A 139 -1.99 8.14 12.33
N SER A 140 -1.11 7.15 12.16
CA SER A 140 -1.45 5.91 11.46
C SER A 140 -0.66 4.71 11.96
N THR A 141 -1.02 4.23 13.15
CA THR A 141 -0.38 3.07 13.79
C THR A 141 -0.53 1.77 13.00
N HIS A 142 -1.54 1.68 12.12
CA HIS A 142 -1.85 0.45 11.37
C HIS A 142 -1.20 0.38 9.98
N PHE A 143 -0.80 1.52 9.40
CA PHE A 143 -0.19 1.60 8.07
C PHE A 143 1.22 2.20 8.08
N ALA A 144 1.85 2.23 9.26
CA ALA A 144 3.23 2.65 9.43
C ALA A 144 4.20 1.74 8.64
N GLY A 145 5.12 2.34 7.89
CA GLY A 145 6.19 1.65 7.19
C GLY A 145 7.24 2.64 6.73
N VAL A 146 8.53 2.35 6.96
CA VAL A 146 9.60 3.21 6.47
C VAL A 146 9.92 2.81 5.03
N GLU A 147 9.52 3.64 4.08
CA GLU A 147 9.97 3.52 2.70
C GLU A 147 10.95 4.65 2.40
N VAL A 148 12.22 4.31 2.21
CA VAL A 148 13.20 5.24 1.65
C VAL A 148 13.08 5.15 0.13
N SER A 149 12.28 6.04 -0.45
CA SER A 149 12.05 6.05 -1.90
C SER A 149 13.38 6.25 -2.66
N PRO A 150 13.58 5.56 -3.81
CA PRO A 150 14.76 5.71 -4.67
C PRO A 150 15.06 7.17 -5.08
N VAL A 151 14.02 8.02 -5.07
CA VAL A 151 14.10 9.48 -5.29
C VAL A 151 15.24 10.12 -4.50
N HIS A 152 15.39 9.73 -3.23
CA HIS A 152 16.27 10.40 -2.27
C HIS A 152 17.71 9.90 -2.33
N LEU A 153 17.97 8.78 -3.01
CA LEU A 153 19.26 8.10 -2.93
C LEU A 153 20.09 8.21 -4.21
N ASN A 154 19.50 8.29 -5.42
CA ASN A 154 20.29 8.19 -6.67
C ASN A 154 19.66 8.83 -7.94
N TRP A 155 18.65 9.71 -7.86
CA TRP A 155 18.04 10.25 -9.08
C TRP A 155 18.88 11.35 -9.75
N LEU A 156 19.60 11.00 -10.81
CA LEU A 156 20.52 11.90 -11.55
C LEU A 156 19.82 12.80 -12.60
N ALA A 157 18.51 12.64 -12.85
CA ALA A 157 17.84 13.17 -14.04
C ALA A 157 17.06 14.49 -13.83
N VAL A 158 17.50 15.36 -12.92
CA VAL A 158 16.69 16.51 -12.46
C VAL A 158 16.69 17.74 -13.42
N GLN A 159 17.38 17.70 -14.57
CA GLN A 159 17.68 18.95 -15.30
C GLN A 159 16.60 19.54 -16.24
N TYR A 160 15.40 18.98 -16.43
CA TYR A 160 14.62 19.34 -17.64
C TYR A 160 13.18 19.90 -17.50
N LEU A 161 12.55 19.98 -16.33
CA LEU A 161 11.09 20.22 -16.28
C LEU A 161 10.57 21.42 -15.46
N ARG A 162 11.37 22.46 -15.22
CA ARG A 162 10.83 23.75 -14.75
C ARG A 162 10.78 24.79 -15.87
N ARG A 163 9.75 24.71 -16.72
CA ARG A 163 9.24 25.87 -17.48
C ARG A 163 7.78 26.11 -17.08
N GLY A 164 7.55 27.29 -16.50
CA GLY A 164 6.29 27.69 -15.90
C GLY A 164 5.10 27.64 -16.85
N PHE A 165 3.98 27.13 -16.33
CA PHE A 165 2.66 27.38 -16.87
C PHE A 165 2.24 28.81 -16.51
N GLN A 166 2.44 29.76 -17.41
CA GLN A 166 1.70 31.02 -17.43
C GLN A 166 0.73 30.96 -18.61
N GLY A 167 -0.51 30.54 -18.33
CA GLY A 167 -1.60 30.49 -19.29
C GLY A 167 -2.93 30.66 -18.57
N PHE A 168 -3.79 31.51 -19.12
CA PHE A 168 -5.09 31.98 -18.62
C PHE A 168 -5.78 31.06 -17.58
N HIS A 169 -5.94 31.60 -16.37
CA HIS A 169 -6.55 30.93 -15.23
C HIS A 169 -8.09 31.02 -15.33
N VAL A 170 -8.73 29.95 -15.80
CA VAL A 170 -10.15 29.70 -15.55
C VAL A 170 -10.22 28.89 -14.25
N PRO A 171 -11.04 29.25 -13.24
CA PRO A 171 -11.04 28.54 -11.97
C PRO A 171 -11.45 27.07 -12.19
N PRO A 172 -10.61 26.08 -11.82
CA PRO A 172 -10.97 24.68 -11.92
C PRO A 172 -12.06 24.34 -10.91
N LEU A 173 -13.01 23.50 -11.32
CA LEU A 173 -13.97 22.90 -10.39
C LEU A 173 -13.25 21.78 -9.65
N GLU A 174 -12.82 22.04 -8.42
CA GLU A 174 -12.17 21.04 -7.58
C GLU A 174 -13.23 20.20 -6.87
N VAL A 175 -13.22 18.89 -7.15
CA VAL A 175 -14.11 17.93 -6.49
C VAL A 175 -13.32 17.21 -5.40
N ALA A 176 -13.47 17.68 -4.16
CA ALA A 176 -12.97 16.97 -2.98
C ALA A 176 -14.00 15.95 -2.51
N GLY A 177 -13.57 14.71 -2.23
CA GLY A 177 -14.42 13.67 -1.66
C GLY A 177 -14.84 14.03 -0.23
N GLY A 178 -16.14 13.96 0.06
CA GLY A 178 -16.72 14.15 1.40
C GLY A 178 -16.91 12.85 2.16
#